data_AF-A0A1F2UTI2-F1
#
_entry.id   AF-A0A1F2UTI2-F1
#
_cell.length_a   1.000
_cell.length_b   1.000
_cell.length_c   1.000
_cell.angle_alpha   90.00
_cell.angle_beta   90.00
_cell.angle_gamma   90.00
#
_symmetry.space_group_name_H-M   'P 1'
#
loop_
_entity.id
_entity.type
_entity.pdbx_description
1 polymer ?
#
loop_
_entity_poly.entity_id
_entity_poly.type
_entity_poly.pdbx_seq_one_letter_code
_entity_poly.pdbx_strand_id
1 'polypeptide(L)'
;MHQHVDEQLEAHLAGELSLDEERVFQEHLRQCRSCEQTLADARSARSCLAWLVPQEAPPVPGPGFYARVQQNIERKAESSWFGVLAQSWQPRLAYPLLLFGLLVAAWTMTFQMDVEEESVFGFPSTQFSSLVPSEAERLDNRDLVMTSLIEVSEGN
;
A
#
# COMPACT_ATOMS: atom_id res chain seq x y z
N MET A 1 -6.61 3.96 -18.22
CA MET A 1 -7.61 5.04 -18.28
C MET A 1 -8.74 4.89 -17.25
N HIS A 2 -9.16 3.67 -16.84
CA HIS A 2 -10.20 3.52 -15.81
C HIS A 2 -9.83 4.09 -14.43
N GLN A 3 -8.60 3.91 -13.97
CA GLN A 3 -8.16 4.38 -12.65
C GLN A 3 -8.35 5.90 -12.44
N HIS A 4 -8.11 6.72 -13.47
CA HIS A 4 -8.31 8.17 -13.37
C HIS A 4 -9.80 8.55 -13.28
N VAL A 5 -10.67 7.77 -13.92
CA VAL A 5 -12.12 7.96 -13.86
C VAL A 5 -12.68 7.52 -12.51
N ASP A 6 -12.09 6.50 -11.89
CA ASP A 6 -12.48 6.05 -10.54
C ASP A 6 -12.13 7.11 -9.48
N GLU A 7 -10.96 7.75 -9.57
CA GLU A 7 -10.60 8.88 -8.70
C GLU A 7 -11.56 10.07 -8.88
N GLN A 8 -11.93 10.40 -10.12
CA GLN A 8 -12.94 11.43 -10.41
C GLN A 8 -14.34 11.04 -9.92
N LEU A 9 -14.70 9.75 -9.97
CA LEU A 9 -15.96 9.24 -9.45
C LEU A 9 -16.05 9.43 -7.93
N GLU A 10 -14.99 9.07 -7.19
CA GLU A 10 -14.93 9.26 -5.74
C GLU A 10 -15.03 10.74 -5.36
N ALA A 11 -14.25 11.59 -6.03
CA ALA A 11 -14.29 13.04 -5.80
C ALA A 11 -15.66 13.64 -6.20
N HIS A 12 -16.36 13.09 -7.19
CA HIS A 12 -17.71 13.52 -7.58
C HIS A 12 -18.73 13.14 -6.49
N LEU A 13 -18.60 11.95 -5.92
CA LEU A 13 -19.44 11.50 -4.81
C LEU A 13 -19.17 12.30 -3.52
N ALA A 14 -17.93 12.73 -3.29
CA ALA A 14 -17.55 13.62 -2.19
C ALA A 14 -18.00 15.08 -2.40
N GLY A 15 -18.24 15.49 -3.65
CA GLY A 15 -18.57 16.88 -4.00
C GLY A 15 -17.34 17.78 -4.08
N GLU A 16 -16.17 17.20 -4.35
CA GLU A 16 -14.86 17.88 -4.37
C GLU A 16 -14.37 18.18 -5.80
N LEU A 17 -15.13 17.84 -6.84
CA LEU A 17 -14.78 18.17 -8.22
C LEU A 17 -14.90 19.67 -8.50
N SER A 18 -13.93 20.21 -9.25
CA SER A 18 -14.06 21.54 -9.83
C SER A 18 -15.12 21.57 -10.95
N LEU A 19 -15.62 22.76 -11.27
CA LEU A 19 -16.65 22.93 -12.31
C LEU A 19 -16.21 22.45 -13.70
N ASP A 20 -14.91 22.58 -14.02
CA ASP A 20 -14.37 22.14 -15.31
C ASP A 20 -14.22 20.62 -15.36
N GLU A 21 -13.77 20.00 -14.28
CA GLU A 21 -13.66 18.54 -14.15
C GLU A 21 -15.04 17.87 -14.19
N GLU A 22 -16.05 18.48 -13.55
CA GLU A 22 -17.42 17.97 -13.54
C GLU A 22 -18.00 17.89 -14.96
N ARG A 23 -17.70 18.89 -15.80
CA ARG A 23 -18.16 18.89 -17.20
C ARG A 23 -17.51 17.77 -18.01
N VAL A 24 -16.21 17.56 -17.84
CA VAL A 24 -15.46 16.50 -18.52
C VAL A 24 -15.94 15.13 -18.05
N PHE A 25 -16.15 14.96 -16.75
CA PHE A 25 -16.67 13.74 -16.16
C PHE A 25 -18.09 13.42 -16.65
N GLN A 26 -18.98 14.41 -16.70
CA GLN A 26 -20.34 14.22 -17.24
C GLN A 26 -20.35 13.85 -18.72
N GLU A 27 -19.43 14.40 -19.52
CA GLU A 27 -19.29 14.02 -20.92
C GLU A 27 -18.80 12.58 -21.05
N HIS A 28 -17.85 12.15 -20.21
CA HIS A 28 -17.40 10.77 -20.16
C HIS A 28 -18.52 9.80 -19.76
N LEU A 29 -19.34 10.15 -18.77
CA LEU A 29 -20.50 9.34 -18.35
C LEU A 29 -21.52 9.11 -19.47
N ARG A 30 -21.68 10.08 -20.39
CA ARG A 30 -22.57 9.91 -21.56
C ARG A 30 -22.01 8.94 -22.59
N GLN A 31 -20.69 8.82 -22.67
CA GLN A 31 -19.99 8.00 -23.65
C GLN A 31 -19.71 6.58 -23.11
N CYS A 32 -19.65 6.40 -21.79
CA CYS A 32 -19.25 5.15 -21.14
C CYS A 32 -20.33 4.57 -20.22
N ARG A 33 -21.00 3.51 -20.70
CA ARG A 33 -22.07 2.82 -19.95
C ARG A 33 -21.59 2.12 -18.69
N SER A 34 -20.35 1.62 -18.65
CA SER A 34 -19.82 0.96 -17.45
C SER A 34 -19.63 1.95 -16.31
N CYS A 35 -19.13 3.16 -16.59
CA CYS A 35 -18.97 4.22 -15.59
C CYS A 35 -20.33 4.74 -15.08
N GLU A 36 -21.34 4.82 -15.96
CA GLU A 36 -22.72 5.13 -15.54
C GLU A 36 -23.27 4.10 -14.55
N GLN A 37 -23.03 2.81 -14.82
CA GLN A 37 -23.49 1.73 -13.96
C GLN A 37 -22.76 1.73 -12.61
N THR A 38 -21.43 1.88 -12.60
CA THR A 38 -20.64 2.00 -11.36
C THR A 38 -21.11 3.18 -10.50
N LEU A 39 -21.45 4.31 -11.12
CA LEU A 39 -21.97 5.48 -10.42
C LEU A 39 -23.38 5.24 -9.85
N ALA A 40 -24.24 4.52 -10.57
CA ALA A 40 -25.54 4.11 -10.05
C ALA A 40 -25.42 3.18 -8.84
N ASP A 41 -24.52 2.20 -8.92
CA ASP A 41 -24.23 1.27 -7.83
C ASP A 41 -23.68 2.02 -6.60
N ALA A 42 -22.74 2.94 -6.79
CA ALA A 42 -22.18 3.75 -5.72
C ALA A 42 -23.23 4.67 -5.06
N ARG A 43 -24.14 5.27 -5.84
CA ARG A 43 -25.27 6.06 -5.30
C ARG A 43 -26.23 5.17 -4.50
N SER A 44 -26.50 3.95 -4.96
CA SER A 44 -27.34 3.01 -4.22
C SER A 44 -26.70 2.62 -2.88
N ALA A 45 -25.39 2.34 -2.87
CA ALA A 45 -24.64 2.02 -1.65
C ALA A 45 -24.63 3.20 -0.67
N ARG A 46 -24.40 4.43 -1.16
CA ARG A 46 -24.48 5.65 -0.35
C ARG A 46 -25.87 5.83 0.28
N SER A 47 -26.94 5.52 -0.46
CA SER A 47 -28.30 5.60 0.07
C SER A 47 -28.52 4.62 1.22
N CYS A 48 -27.98 3.39 1.14
CA CYS A 48 -28.01 2.41 2.22
C CYS A 48 -27.20 2.88 3.44
N LEU A 49 -26.04 3.49 3.21
CA LEU A 49 -25.19 4.04 4.29
C LEU A 49 -25.84 5.25 4.98
N ALA A 50 -26.64 6.04 4.27
CA ALA A 50 -27.35 7.17 4.86
C ALA A 50 -28.31 6.75 5.99
N TRP A 51 -28.83 5.52 5.95
CA TRP A 51 -29.65 4.96 7.04
C TRP A 51 -28.85 4.62 8.31
N LEU A 52 -27.54 4.39 8.18
CA LEU A 52 -26.65 4.08 9.29
C LEU A 52 -26.12 5.35 9.97
N VAL A 53 -26.18 6.50 9.30
CA VAL A 53 -25.77 7.77 9.89
C VAL A 53 -26.80 8.16 10.96
N PRO A 54 -26.40 8.31 12.23
CA PRO A 54 -27.28 8.83 13.26
C PRO A 54 -27.84 10.19 12.81
N GLN A 55 -29.16 10.33 12.77
CA GLN A 55 -29.80 11.61 12.37
C GLN A 55 -29.46 12.75 13.33
N GLU A 56 -29.04 12.41 14.55
CA GLU A 56 -28.65 13.36 15.58
C GLU A 56 -27.13 13.38 15.70
N ALA A 57 -26.57 14.60 15.68
CA ALA A 57 -25.13 14.79 15.88
C ALA A 57 -24.72 14.16 17.22
N PRO A 58 -23.63 13.39 17.28
CA PRO A 58 -23.20 12.80 18.54
C PRO A 58 -22.97 13.90 19.57
N PRO A 59 -23.44 13.73 20.82
CA PRO A 59 -23.28 14.74 21.85
C PRO A 59 -21.78 15.01 22.03
N VAL A 60 -21.42 16.29 22.12
CA VAL A 60 -20.02 16.69 22.35
C VAL A 60 -19.56 16.06 23.67
N PRO A 61 -18.50 15.24 23.67
CA PRO A 61 -18.06 14.56 24.87
C PRO A 61 -17.62 15.60 25.93
N GLY A 62 -18.10 15.44 27.16
CA GLY A 62 -17.71 16.31 28.27
C GLY A 62 -16.21 16.22 28.58
N PRO A 63 -15.64 17.19 29.33
CA PRO A 63 -14.18 17.33 29.51
C PRO A 63 -13.48 16.12 30.15
N GLY A 64 -14.21 15.26 30.87
CA GLY A 64 -13.67 14.03 31.47
C GLY A 64 -13.89 12.74 30.66
N PHE A 65 -14.51 12.82 29.48
CA PHE A 65 -14.77 11.64 28.65
C PHE A 65 -13.46 10.99 28.17
N TYR A 66 -12.55 11.78 27.59
CA TYR A 66 -11.28 11.28 27.08
C TYR A 66 -10.39 10.69 28.18
N ALA A 67 -10.36 11.31 29.37
CA ALA A 67 -9.65 10.77 30.52
C ALA A 67 -10.18 9.38 30.93
N ARG A 68 -11.50 9.18 30.92
CA ARG A 68 -12.12 7.88 31.22
C ARG A 68 -11.87 6.83 30.13
N VAL A 69 -11.87 7.25 28.85
CA VAL A 69 -11.55 6.37 27.73
C VAL A 69 -10.10 5.89 27.84
N GLN A 70 -9.17 6.80 28.09
CA GLN A 70 -7.75 6.48 28.25
C GLN A 70 -7.54 5.50 29.42
N GLN A 71 -8.10 5.79 30.60
CA GLN A 71 -8.02 4.89 31.75
C GLN A 71 -8.61 3.49 31.46
N ASN A 72 -9.69 3.42 30.68
CA ASN A 72 -10.27 2.13 30.28
C ASN A 72 -9.40 1.38 29.28
N ILE A 73 -8.73 2.07 28.37
CA ILE A 73 -7.77 1.46 27.43
C ILE A 73 -6.58 0.91 28.21
N GLU A 74 -6.01 1.69 29.10
CA GLU A 74 -4.87 1.30 29.96
C GLU A 74 -5.24 0.08 30.82
N ARG A 75 -6.39 0.10 31.50
CA ARG A 75 -6.87 -1.04 32.30
C ARG A 75 -7.05 -2.31 31.46
N LYS A 76 -7.54 -2.20 30.23
CA LYS A 76 -7.68 -3.36 29.32
C LYS A 76 -6.32 -3.84 28.81
N ALA A 77 -5.39 -2.93 28.54
CA ALA A 77 -4.02 -3.27 28.14
C ALA A 77 -3.29 -4.03 29.25
N GLU A 78 -3.46 -3.63 30.51
CA GLU A 78 -2.92 -4.35 31.67
C GLU A 78 -3.54 -5.73 31.88
N SER A 79 -4.81 -5.92 31.52
CA SER A 79 -5.47 -7.23 31.58
C SER A 79 -5.05 -8.19 30.47
N SER A 80 -4.33 -7.70 29.45
CA SER A 80 -3.75 -8.56 28.42
C SER A 80 -2.49 -9.21 28.96
N TRP A 81 -2.42 -10.54 28.92
CA TRP A 81 -1.25 -11.32 29.34
C TRP A 81 0.07 -10.88 28.66
N PHE A 82 -0.01 -10.25 27.48
CA PHE A 82 1.12 -9.61 26.80
C PHE A 82 1.69 -8.40 27.55
N GLY A 83 0.87 -7.61 28.25
CA GLY A 83 1.32 -6.46 29.03
C GLY A 83 2.18 -6.89 30.23
N VAL A 84 1.75 -7.93 30.93
CA VAL A 84 2.52 -8.55 32.03
C VAL A 84 3.82 -9.18 31.52
N LEU A 85 3.76 -9.87 30.38
CA LEU A 85 4.93 -10.46 29.74
C LEU A 85 5.95 -9.39 29.33
N ALA A 86 5.50 -8.33 28.64
CA ALA A 86 6.35 -7.21 28.21
C ALA A 86 6.97 -6.45 29.40
N GLN A 87 6.20 -6.17 30.46
CA GLN A 87 6.69 -5.50 31.66
C GLN A 87 7.80 -6.31 32.37
N SER A 88 7.71 -7.65 32.35
CA SER A 88 8.72 -8.54 32.94
C SER A 88 10.00 -8.67 32.09
N TRP A 89 9.96 -8.28 30.82
CA TRP A 89 11.03 -8.49 29.83
C TRP A 89 11.96 -7.27 29.67
N GLN A 90 11.56 -6.06 30.08
CA GLN A 90 12.28 -4.83 29.70
C GLN A 90 13.65 -4.58 30.36
N PRO A 91 13.98 -5.03 31.59
CA PRO A 91 15.35 -4.92 32.09
C PRO A 91 16.14 -6.24 32.03
N ARG A 92 15.46 -7.39 31.93
CA ARG A 92 16.12 -8.71 32.03
C ARG A 92 16.59 -9.28 30.70
N LEU A 93 16.03 -8.85 29.58
CA LEU A 93 16.46 -9.34 28.27
C LEU A 93 17.61 -8.57 27.64
N ALA A 94 17.94 -7.38 28.13
CA ALA A 94 19.08 -6.61 27.62
C ALA A 94 20.40 -7.37 27.77
N TYR A 95 20.66 -7.96 28.94
CA TYR A 95 21.87 -8.75 29.20
C TYR A 95 21.98 -10.03 28.36
N PRO A 96 20.95 -10.91 28.27
CA PRO A 96 21.04 -12.11 27.44
C PRO A 96 21.06 -11.79 25.94
N LEU A 97 20.38 -10.73 25.45
CA LEU A 97 20.52 -10.29 24.05
C LEU A 97 21.92 -9.80 23.73
N LEU A 98 22.53 -9.03 24.64
CA LEU A 98 23.91 -8.56 24.48
C LEU A 98 24.88 -9.74 24.52
N LEU A 99 24.73 -10.65 25.48
CA LEU A 99 25.51 -11.88 25.57
C LEU A 99 25.36 -12.74 24.31
N PHE A 100 24.13 -12.90 23.82
CA PHE A 100 23.86 -13.66 22.60
C PHE A 100 24.47 -12.99 21.37
N GLY A 101 24.36 -11.67 21.23
CA GLY A 101 25.01 -10.91 20.17
C GLY A 101 26.54 -11.03 20.22
N LEU A 102 27.14 -11.00 21.40
CA LEU A 102 28.57 -11.26 21.60
C LEU A 102 28.94 -12.69 21.24
N LEU A 103 28.13 -13.68 21.63
CA LEU A 103 28.36 -15.08 21.27
C LEU A 103 28.25 -15.30 19.76
N VAL A 104 27.27 -14.69 19.09
CA VAL A 104 27.11 -14.74 17.63
C VAL A 104 28.31 -14.07 16.95
N ALA A 105 28.72 -12.89 17.40
CA ALA A 105 29.89 -12.18 16.86
C ALA A 105 31.19 -12.98 17.05
N ALA A 106 31.39 -13.59 18.22
CA ALA A 106 32.53 -14.47 18.49
C ALA A 106 32.47 -15.74 17.64
N TRP A 107 31.27 -16.28 17.44
CA TRP A 107 31.03 -17.44 16.58
C TRP A 107 31.35 -17.12 15.12
N THR A 108 30.91 -15.98 14.58
CA THR A 108 31.26 -15.53 13.22
C THR A 108 32.73 -15.18 13.04
N MET A 109 33.44 -14.84 14.12
CA MET A 109 34.89 -14.64 14.09
C MET A 109 35.66 -15.95 14.11
N THR A 110 35.12 -16.97 14.78
CA THR A 110 35.75 -18.30 14.92
C THR A 110 35.53 -19.15 13.67
N PHE A 111 34.32 -19.08 13.11
CA PHE A 111 34.01 -19.63 11.81
C PHE A 111 34.25 -18.52 10.80
N GLN A 112 35.43 -18.47 10.17
CA GLN A 112 35.53 -17.85 8.84
C GLN A 112 34.50 -18.59 7.97
N MET A 113 33.29 -18.04 7.88
CA MET A 113 32.49 -18.31 6.71
C MET A 113 33.25 -17.60 5.62
N ASP A 114 33.97 -18.37 4.81
CA ASP A 114 34.14 -18.03 3.41
C ASP A 114 32.71 -17.82 2.90
N VAL A 115 32.21 -16.59 3.04
CA VAL A 115 31.11 -16.11 2.25
C VAL A 115 31.74 -15.87 0.89
N GLU A 116 32.04 -16.98 0.19
CA GLU A 116 31.83 -16.98 -1.24
C GLU A 116 30.43 -16.39 -1.43
N GLU A 117 30.31 -15.40 -2.29
CA GLU A 117 29.06 -14.70 -2.61
C GLU A 117 28.07 -15.65 -3.32
N GLU A 118 27.84 -16.84 -2.77
CA GLU A 118 26.83 -17.78 -3.18
C GLU A 118 25.51 -17.32 -2.56
N SER A 119 24.95 -16.30 -3.21
CA SER A 119 23.52 -16.15 -3.44
C SER A 119 22.63 -16.73 -2.30
N VAL A 120 22.29 -15.87 -1.34
CA VAL A 120 21.27 -16.13 -0.29
C VAL A 120 19.93 -16.61 -0.88
N PHE A 121 19.72 -16.41 -2.17
CA PHE A 121 18.71 -17.11 -2.98
C PHE A 121 19.47 -17.87 -4.08
N GLY A 122 19.49 -19.21 -4.06
CA GLY A 122 20.28 -20.07 -4.95
C GLY A 122 20.08 -19.86 -6.47
N PHE A 123 20.55 -18.72 -6.97
CA PHE A 123 20.51 -18.28 -8.35
C PHE A 123 21.93 -17.93 -8.77
N PRO A 124 22.49 -18.59 -9.80
CA PRO A 124 23.81 -18.28 -10.31
C PRO A 124 23.82 -16.86 -10.91
N SER A 125 24.56 -15.95 -10.28
CA SER A 125 24.68 -14.53 -10.66
C SER A 125 25.33 -14.32 -12.04
N THR A 126 25.96 -15.35 -12.61
CA THR A 126 26.67 -15.28 -13.89
C THR A 126 25.76 -15.40 -15.12
N GLN A 127 24.49 -15.78 -14.98
CA GLN A 127 23.55 -15.86 -16.11
C GLN A 127 22.70 -14.60 -16.33
N PHE A 128 22.61 -13.69 -15.37
CA PHE A 128 21.77 -12.49 -15.54
C PHE A 128 22.43 -11.41 -16.41
N SER A 129 23.77 -11.40 -16.50
CA SER A 129 24.50 -10.41 -17.31
C SER A 129 24.34 -10.62 -18.83
N SER A 130 23.88 -11.79 -19.30
CA SER A 130 23.64 -12.04 -20.73
C SER A 130 22.18 -11.84 -21.15
N LEU A 131 21.27 -11.55 -20.22
CA LEU A 131 19.85 -11.32 -20.48
C LEU A 131 19.43 -9.84 -20.37
N VAL A 132 20.34 -8.96 -19.96
CA VAL A 132 20.16 -7.51 -20.05
C VAL A 132 20.71 -7.08 -21.40
N PRO A 133 19.86 -6.70 -22.38
CA PRO A 133 20.35 -6.18 -23.65
C PRO A 133 21.22 -4.97 -23.35
N SER A 134 22.42 -4.93 -23.94
CA SER A 134 23.28 -3.75 -23.85
C SER A 134 22.50 -2.51 -24.31
N GLU A 135 22.79 -1.32 -23.77
CA GLU A 135 22.03 -0.10 -24.11
C GLU A 135 21.91 0.14 -25.63
N ALA A 136 22.91 -0.30 -26.41
CA ALA A 136 22.88 -0.26 -27.87
C ALA A 136 21.79 -1.16 -28.49
N GLU A 137 21.63 -2.38 -27.97
CA GLU A 137 20.66 -3.38 -28.43
C GLU A 137 19.23 -3.03 -27.96
N ARG A 138 19.12 -2.28 -26.85
CA ARG A 138 17.84 -1.74 -26.35
C ARG A 138 17.33 -0.58 -27.21
N LEU A 139 18.22 0.25 -27.75
CA LEU A 139 17.86 1.33 -28.69
C LEU A 139 17.43 0.76 -30.05
N ASP A 140 18.16 -0.23 -30.57
CA ASP A 140 17.83 -0.90 -31.84
C ASP A 140 16.47 -1.61 -31.79
N ASN A 141 16.20 -2.39 -30.73
CA ASN A 141 14.88 -3.00 -30.53
C ASN A 141 13.76 -1.96 -30.36
N ARG A 142 14.03 -0.81 -29.75
CA ARG A 142 13.04 0.25 -29.60
C ARG A 142 12.66 0.85 -30.95
N ASP A 143 13.64 1.11 -31.80
CA ASP A 143 13.39 1.66 -33.14
C ASP A 143 12.67 0.64 -34.03
N LEU A 144 12.98 -0.65 -33.91
CA LEU A 144 12.27 -1.72 -34.61
C LEU A 144 10.79 -1.81 -34.19
N VAL A 145 10.51 -1.71 -32.88
CA VAL A 145 9.14 -1.71 -32.35
C VAL A 145 8.37 -0.46 -32.79
N MET A 146 9.01 0.72 -32.77
CA MET A 146 8.38 1.95 -33.25
C MET A 146 8.05 1.89 -34.75
N THR A 147 8.92 1.28 -35.55
CA THR A 147 8.71 1.16 -37.00
C THR A 147 7.55 0.21 -37.31
N SER A 148 7.47 -0.94 -36.63
CA SER A 148 6.35 -1.89 -36.81
C SER A 148 5.00 -1.34 -36.32
N LEU A 149 4.99 -0.50 -35.29
CA LEU A 149 3.75 0.18 -34.83
C LEU A 149 3.25 1.22 -35.84
N ILE A 150 4.16 1.90 -36.53
CA ILE A 150 3.82 2.85 -37.60
C ILE A 150 3.29 2.09 -38.83
N GLU A 151 3.92 0.98 -39.20
CA GLU A 151 3.50 0.16 -40.35
C GLU A 151 2.12 -0.48 -40.13
N VAL A 152 1.80 -0.88 -38.88
CA VAL A 152 0.45 -1.36 -38.49
C VAL A 152 -0.59 -0.23 -38.49
N SER A 153 -0.19 1.02 -38.27
CA SER A 153 -1.08 2.19 -38.30
C SER A 153 -1.41 2.65 -39.72
N GLU A 154 -0.60 2.30 -40.72
CA GLU A 154 -0.81 2.69 -42.13
C GLU A 154 -1.45 1.57 -42.97
N GLY A 155 -1.56 0.35 -42.41
CA GLY A 155 -2.10 -0.84 -43.06
C GLY A 155 -3.59 -1.14 -42.82
N ASN A 156 -4.39 -0.17 -42.38
CA ASN A 156 -5.85 -0.33 -42.19
C ASN A 156 -6.64 0.87 -42.74
#